data_AF-A0A644WAF6-F1
#
_entry.id   AF-A0A644WAF6-F1
#
_cell.length_a   1.000
_cell.length_b   1.000
_cell.length_c   1.000
_cell.angle_alpha   90.00
_cell.angle_beta   90.00
_cell.angle_gamma   90.00
#
_symmetry.space_group_name_H-M   'P 1'
#
loop_
_entity.id
_entity.type
_entity.pdbx_description
1 polymer ?
#
loop_
_entity_poly.entity_id
_entity_poly.type
_entity_poly.pdbx_seq_one_letter_code
_entity_poly.pdbx_strand_id
1 'polypeptide(L)'
;MAEKISFIEQIILEEMKNGEVKEEKELTATAVSVVNSKKQGNNPGVTKRVVAVLQEMVTKGYMVKAGGGLFNKKIQITEKGKQALAESQQ
;
A
#
# COMPACT_ATOMS: atom_id res chain seq x y z
N MET A 1 5.63 -14.28 -15.36
CA MET A 1 6.53 -13.13 -15.19
C MET A 1 6.04 -12.42 -13.94
N ALA A 2 6.78 -12.47 -12.83
CA ALA A 2 6.39 -11.75 -11.62
C ALA A 2 6.41 -10.24 -11.91
N GLU A 3 5.27 -9.58 -11.73
CA GLU A 3 5.16 -8.14 -11.96
C GLU A 3 5.93 -7.45 -10.83
N LYS A 4 7.05 -6.80 -11.16
CA LYS A 4 7.93 -6.17 -10.17
C LYS A 4 7.18 -5.02 -9.49
N ILE A 5 6.77 -5.24 -8.24
CA ILE A 5 6.12 -4.21 -7.44
C ILE A 5 7.12 -3.09 -7.10
N SER A 6 6.63 -1.86 -7.17
CA SER A 6 7.37 -0.65 -6.85
C SER A 6 7.65 -0.54 -5.36
N PHE A 7 8.59 0.34 -5.01
CA PHE A 7 8.96 0.59 -3.62
C PHE A 7 7.77 1.03 -2.74
N ILE A 8 6.83 1.82 -3.26
CA ILE A 8 5.64 2.24 -2.50
C ILE A 8 4.68 1.06 -2.32
N GLU A 9 4.48 0.25 -3.35
CA GLU A 9 3.65 -0.96 -3.29
C GLU A 9 4.22 -1.94 -2.24
N GLN A 10 5.55 -2.12 -2.20
CA GLN A 10 6.22 -2.93 -1.18
C GLN A 10 5.93 -2.44 0.24
N ILE A 11 6.11 -1.14 0.53
CA ILE A 11 5.83 -0.60 1.88
C ILE A 11 4.38 -0.87 2.30
N ILE A 12 3.43 -0.63 1.39
CA ILE A 12 2.00 -0.82 1.69
C ILE A 12 1.69 -2.30 1.96
N LEU A 13 2.28 -3.22 1.18
CA LEU A 13 2.09 -4.66 1.40
C LEU A 13 2.79 -5.14 2.66
N GLU A 14 3.99 -4.63 2.98
CA GLU A 14 4.70 -4.96 4.22
C GLU A 14 3.91 -4.53 5.45
N GLU A 15 3.32 -3.34 5.42
CA GLU A 15 2.47 -2.82 6.50
C GLU A 15 1.23 -3.69 6.73
N MET A 16 0.75 -4.40 5.70
CA MET A 16 -0.40 -5.29 5.76
C MET A 16 -0.04 -6.78 5.72
N LYS A 17 1.25 -7.16 5.77
CA LYS A 17 1.68 -8.57 5.59
C LYS A 17 1.03 -9.53 6.59
N ASN A 18 0.70 -9.02 7.78
CA ASN A 18 0.04 -9.76 8.85
C ASN A 18 -1.44 -10.06 8.55
N GLY A 19 -1.99 -9.56 7.43
CA GLY A 19 -3.39 -9.76 7.06
C GLY A 19 -4.37 -8.84 7.77
N GLU A 20 -3.88 -7.80 8.43
CA GLU A 20 -4.69 -6.83 9.17
C GLU A 20 -5.52 -5.96 8.24
N VAL A 21 -6.73 -5.63 8.68
CA VAL A 21 -7.58 -4.65 8.02
C VAL A 21 -7.19 -3.26 8.53
N LYS A 22 -6.67 -2.40 7.66
CA LYS A 22 -6.24 -1.05 8.02
C LYS A 22 -7.03 0.02 7.28
N GLU A 23 -7.07 1.23 7.82
CA GLU A 23 -7.69 2.34 7.11
C GLU A 23 -6.80 2.84 5.98
N GLU A 24 -7.41 3.21 4.84
CA GLU A 24 -6.71 3.78 3.68
C GLU A 24 -5.86 5.00 4.08
N LYS A 25 -6.36 5.81 5.02
CA LYS A 25 -5.66 6.99 5.55
C LYS A 25 -4.42 6.60 6.36
N GLU A 26 -4.52 5.59 7.21
CA GLU A 26 -3.39 5.11 8.01
C GLU A 26 -2.30 4.52 7.11
N LEU A 27 -2.69 3.66 6.16
CA LEU A 27 -1.77 3.10 5.17
C LEU A 27 -1.07 4.18 4.36
N THR A 28 -1.83 5.20 3.93
CA THR A 28 -1.27 6.35 3.20
C THR A 28 -0.27 7.10 4.07
N ALA A 29 -0.62 7.42 5.32
CA ALA A 29 0.24 8.15 6.23
C ALA A 29 1.55 7.40 6.52
N THR A 30 1.47 6.10 6.79
CA THR A 30 2.64 5.25 7.01
C THR A 30 3.53 5.21 5.78
N ALA A 31 2.98 4.91 4.60
CA ALA A 31 3.76 4.86 3.37
C ALA A 31 4.40 6.21 3.01
N VAL A 32 3.69 7.32 3.20
CA VAL A 32 4.25 8.68 3.04
C VAL A 32 5.41 8.91 4.01
N SER A 33 5.25 8.54 5.28
CA SER A 33 6.28 8.71 6.31
C SER A 33 7.55 7.93 5.96
N VAL A 34 7.41 6.67 5.52
CA VAL A 34 8.54 5.84 5.10
C VAL A 34 9.21 6.41 3.85
N VAL A 35 8.44 6.84 2.85
CA VAL A 35 8.99 7.43 1.63
C VAL A 35 9.75 8.73 1.93
N ASN A 36 9.21 9.62 2.76
CA ASN A 36 9.86 10.87 3.16
C ASN A 36 11.14 10.61 3.95
N SER A 37 11.10 9.65 4.88
CA SER A 37 12.27 9.26 5.68
C SER A 37 13.39 8.70 4.80
N LYS A 38 13.03 7.86 3.81
CA LYS A 38 14.02 7.22 2.93
C LYS A 38 14.56 8.16 1.85
N LYS A 39 13.80 9.18 1.45
CA LYS A 39 14.22 10.19 0.46
C LYS A 39 14.87 11.44 1.07
N GLN A 40 15.16 11.45 2.37
CA GLN A 40 15.82 12.55 3.09
C GLN A 40 15.25 13.94 2.76
N GLY A 41 13.91 14.07 2.77
CA GLY A 41 13.28 15.37 2.52
C GLY A 41 11.75 15.29 2.49
N ASN A 42 11.12 16.43 2.75
CA ASN A 42 9.68 16.59 2.57
C ASN A 42 9.38 16.63 1.07
N ASN A 43 8.76 15.57 0.53
CA ASN A 43 8.55 15.45 -0.90
C ASN A 43 7.12 15.91 -1.26
N PRO A 44 6.93 17.16 -1.74
CA PRO A 44 5.60 17.67 -2.04
C PRO A 44 4.94 16.80 -3.13
N GLY A 45 3.77 16.23 -2.81
CA GLY A 45 3.03 15.35 -3.73
C GLY A 45 3.20 13.85 -3.48
N VAL A 46 4.06 13.44 -2.53
CA VAL A 46 4.19 12.01 -2.15
C VAL A 46 2.85 11.43 -1.70
N THR A 47 2.05 12.18 -0.95
CA THR A 47 0.72 11.74 -0.50
C THR A 47 -0.19 11.40 -1.67
N LYS A 48 -0.26 12.27 -2.68
CA LYS A 48 -1.06 12.01 -3.89
C LYS A 48 -0.58 10.77 -4.63
N ARG A 49 0.74 10.58 -4.70
CA ARG A 49 1.35 9.40 -5.34
C ARG A 49 1.04 8.12 -4.58
N VAL A 50 1.16 8.13 -3.25
CA VAL A 50 0.84 6.97 -2.40
C VAL A 50 -0.64 6.61 -2.53
N VAL A 51 -1.55 7.59 -2.49
CA VAL A 51 -2.99 7.36 -2.70
C VAL A 51 -3.27 6.75 -4.08
N ALA A 52 -2.63 7.26 -5.13
CA ALA A 52 -2.76 6.71 -6.48
C ALA A 52 -2.28 5.26 -6.55
N VAL A 53 -1.12 4.96 -5.96
CA VAL A 53 -0.59 3.59 -5.87
C VAL A 53 -1.55 2.67 -5.10
N LEU A 54 -2.11 3.13 -3.98
CA LEU A 54 -3.11 2.39 -3.21
C LEU A 54 -4.33 2.03 -4.06
N GLN A 55 -4.83 2.98 -4.86
CA GLN A 55 -5.95 2.75 -5.78
C GLN A 55 -5.58 1.79 -6.92
N GLU A 56 -4.38 1.92 -7.49
CA GLU A 56 -3.87 0.99 -8.50
C GLU A 56 -3.77 -0.42 -7.94
N MET A 57 -3.23 -0.60 -6.73
CA MET A 57 -3.11 -1.90 -6.09
C MET A 57 -4.47 -2.55 -5.79
N VAL A 58 -5.48 -1.75 -5.43
CA VAL A 58 -6.86 -2.25 -5.33
C VAL A 58 -7.39 -2.67 -6.70
N THR A 59 -7.11 -1.89 -7.74
CA THR A 59 -7.53 -2.19 -9.12
C THR A 59 -6.84 -3.43 -9.69
N LYS A 60 -5.54 -3.63 -9.38
CA LYS A 60 -4.74 -4.82 -9.74
C LYS A 60 -5.12 -6.06 -8.95
N GLY A 61 -5.98 -5.92 -7.92
CA GLY A 61 -6.43 -7.02 -7.06
C GLY A 61 -5.40 -7.47 -6.03
N TYR A 62 -4.37 -6.67 -5.73
CA TYR A 62 -3.47 -6.93 -4.61
C TYR A 62 -4.12 -6.60 -3.27
N MET A 63 -5.06 -5.66 -3.27
CA MET A 63 -5.84 -5.24 -2.12
C MET A 63 -7.33 -5.20 -2.45
N VAL A 64 -8.17 -5.31 -1.41
CA VAL A 64 -9.61 -5.14 -1.53
C VAL A 64 -10.13 -4.20 -0.45
N LYS A 65 -11.24 -3.53 -0.74
CA LYS A 65 -11.95 -2.72 0.26
C LYS A 65 -12.70 -3.67 1.19
N ALA A 66 -12.28 -3.74 2.44
CA ALA A 66 -12.87 -4.59 3.48
C ALA A 66 -14.11 -3.96 4.14
N GLY A 67 -14.66 -2.89 3.55
CA GLY A 67 -15.81 -2.15 4.04
C GLY A 67 -15.43 -0.84 4.75
N GLY A 68 -16.42 -0.21 5.37
CA GLY A 68 -16.29 1.07 6.05
C GLY A 68 -16.97 2.23 5.32
N GLY A 69 -17.42 3.22 6.10
CA GLY A 69 -18.21 4.34 5.59
C GLY A 69 -17.41 5.30 4.72
N LEU A 70 -18.08 6.34 4.21
CA LEU A 70 -17.50 7.37 3.32
C LEU A 70 -16.15 7.94 3.82
N PHE A 71 -15.94 7.97 5.14
CA PHE A 71 -14.78 8.57 5.80
C PHE A 71 -13.71 7.59 6.30
N ASN A 72 -14.05 6.30 6.44
CA ASN A 72 -13.18 5.25 6.99
C ASN A 72 -13.15 4.05 6.05
N LYS A 73 -12.55 4.23 4.87
CA LYS A 73 -12.35 3.15 3.91
C LYS A 73 -11.33 2.18 4.49
N LYS A 74 -11.77 0.97 4.80
CA LYS A 74 -10.89 -0.11 5.26
C LYS A 74 -10.40 -0.92 4.08
N ILE A 75 -9.14 -1.29 4.12
CA ILE A 75 -8.46 -2.04 3.08
C ILE A 75 -7.82 -3.27 3.70
N GLN A 76 -7.83 -4.35 2.94
CA GLN A 76 -7.24 -5.62 3.31
C GLN A 76 -6.38 -6.15 2.17
N ILE A 77 -5.25 -6.75 2.52
CA ILE A 77 -4.39 -7.46 1.57
C ILE A 77 -5.05 -8.76 1.11
N THR A 78 -4.94 -9.07 -0.18
CA THR A 78 -5.39 -10.33 -0.76
C THR A 78 -4.28 -11.38 -0.74
N GLU A 79 -4.60 -12.64 -1.05
CA GLU A 79 -3.57 -13.67 -1.29
C GLU A 79 -2.61 -13.26 -2.41
N LYS A 80 -3.13 -12.66 -3.49
CA LYS A 80 -2.30 -12.13 -4.58
C LYS A 80 -1.32 -11.06 -4.10
N GLY A 81 -1.76 -10.17 -3.22
CA GLY A 81 -0.90 -9.14 -2.61
C GLY A 81 0.19 -9.75 -1.75
N LYS A 82 -0.13 -10.78 -0.95
CA LYS A 82 0.85 -11.50 -0.13
C LYS A 82 1.88 -12.24 -0.99
N GLN A 83 1.45 -12.88 -2.07
CA GLN A 83 2.34 -13.55 -3.03
C GLN A 83 3.27 -12.55 -3.70
N ALA A 84 2.75 -11.42 -4.19
CA ALA A 84 3.57 -10.38 -4.82
C ALA A 84 4.62 -9.80 -3.87
N LEU A 85 4.29 -9.64 -2.58
CA LEU A 85 5.26 -9.24 -1.57
C LEU A 85 6.37 -10.28 -1.40
N ALA A 86 6.00 -11.55 -1.26
CA ALA A 86 6.96 -12.65 -1.08
C ALA A 86 7.90 -12.79 -2.29
N GLU A 87 7.38 -12.69 -3.51
CA GLU A 87 8.17 -12.70 -4.75
C GLU A 87 9.10 -11.49 -4.87
N SER A 88 8.73 -10.35 -4.30
CA SER A 88 9.57 -9.13 -4.34
C SER A 88 10.75 -9.16 -3.38
N GLN A 89 10.72 -10.05 -2.38
CA GLN A 89 11.76 -10.24 -1.37
C GLN A 89 12.74 -11.37 -1.74
N GLN A 90 12.49 -12.10 -2.83
CA GLN A 90 13.39 -13.10 -3.42
C GLN A 90 14.35 -12.46 -4.43
#